data_AF-A0A7Y2US93-F1
#
_entry.id   AF-A0A7Y2US93-F1
#
_cell.length_a   1.000
_cell.length_b   1.000
_cell.length_c   1.000
_cell.angle_alpha   90.00
_cell.angle_beta   90.00
_cell.angle_gamma   90.00
#
_symmetry.space_group_name_H-M   'P 1'
#
loop_
_entity.id
_entity.type
_entity.pdbx_description
1 polymer ?
#
loop_
_entity_poly.entity_id
_entity_poly.type
_entity_poly.pdbx_seq_one_letter_code
_entity_poly.pdbx_strand_id
1 'polypeptide(L)'
;FHDGSPFTAKDVVASAAGFADGEVQAVGSHQVEFRLDEPDAGLPMRLSQPEFYISPAHAMGSGIGTGLYRVKSFTPGQRLLTERVRTHYKDGSAGWFDEVELTSISSEPVRGQALGEYLVDAVDLRDAAHVASLPDIALLPDARHPTQAVSSDVSTPAQISHLRPLDNLRAAERWWFA
;
A
#
# COMPACT_ATOMS: atom_id res chain seq x y z
N PHE A 1 -14.14 6.19 -7.77
CA PHE A 1 -12.70 6.33 -8.00
C PHE A 1 -12.24 7.74 -7.62
N HIS A 2 -10.93 7.99 -7.59
CA HIS A 2 -10.36 9.30 -7.24
C HIS A 2 -10.76 10.43 -8.19
N ASP A 3 -11.16 10.11 -9.42
CA ASP A 3 -11.69 11.05 -10.42
C ASP A 3 -13.20 11.31 -10.29
N GLY A 4 -13.85 10.77 -9.26
CA GLY A 4 -15.28 10.90 -9.01
C GLY A 4 -16.16 9.92 -9.80
N SER A 5 -15.60 9.12 -10.71
CA SER A 5 -16.36 8.11 -11.44
C SER A 5 -16.83 6.97 -10.51
N PRO A 6 -18.02 6.39 -10.73
CA PRO A 6 -18.52 5.30 -9.90
C PRO A 6 -17.71 4.02 -10.09
N PHE A 7 -17.51 3.26 -9.01
CA PHE A 7 -16.94 1.92 -9.08
C PHE A 7 -18.01 0.89 -9.42
N THR A 8 -17.80 0.10 -10.46
CA THR A 8 -18.77 -0.89 -10.96
C THR A 8 -18.14 -2.25 -11.25
N ALA A 9 -18.97 -3.26 -11.47
CA ALA A 9 -18.52 -4.58 -11.91
C ALA A 9 -17.71 -4.55 -13.22
N LYS A 10 -17.95 -3.57 -14.10
CA LYS A 10 -17.19 -3.43 -15.35
C LYS A 10 -15.72 -3.12 -15.10
N ASP A 11 -15.42 -2.34 -14.07
CA ASP A 11 -14.04 -2.00 -13.69
C ASP A 11 -13.32 -3.24 -13.17
N VAL A 12 -14.01 -4.07 -12.38
CA VAL A 12 -13.46 -5.34 -11.91
C VAL A 12 -13.16 -6.30 -13.07
N VAL A 13 -14.09 -6.48 -14.00
CA VAL A 13 -13.88 -7.32 -15.20
C VAL A 13 -12.70 -6.82 -16.03
N ALA A 14 -12.61 -5.49 -16.23
CA ALA A 14 -11.52 -4.91 -16.99
C ALA A 14 -10.17 -5.04 -16.28
N SER A 15 -10.11 -4.86 -14.96
CA SER A 15 -8.88 -5.08 -14.17
C SER A 15 -8.48 -6.56 -14.09
N ALA A 16 -9.44 -7.48 -14.14
CA ALA A 16 -9.20 -8.92 -14.21
C ALA A 16 -8.97 -9.42 -15.65
N ALA A 17 -8.81 -8.52 -16.63
CA ALA A 17 -8.51 -8.93 -18.00
C ALA A 17 -7.21 -9.76 -18.03
N GLY A 18 -7.30 -10.99 -18.55
CA GLY A 18 -6.18 -11.93 -18.54
C GLY A 18 -6.08 -12.79 -17.27
N PHE A 19 -7.13 -12.84 -16.44
CA PHE A 19 -7.26 -13.87 -15.40
C PHE A 19 -7.14 -15.25 -16.06
N ALA A 20 -6.10 -16.00 -15.68
CA ALA A 20 -5.68 -17.18 -16.43
C ALA A 20 -6.44 -18.45 -16.07
N ASP A 21 -7.13 -18.48 -14.92
CA ASP A 21 -7.72 -19.70 -14.35
C ASP A 21 -9.23 -19.80 -14.59
N GLY A 22 -9.75 -19.04 -15.56
CA GLY A 22 -11.14 -19.08 -15.97
C GLY A 22 -11.67 -17.75 -16.48
N GLU A 23 -12.98 -17.56 -16.37
CA GLU A 23 -13.70 -16.40 -16.88
C GLU A 23 -14.17 -15.48 -15.76
N VAL A 24 -14.07 -14.17 -16.01
CA VAL A 24 -14.59 -13.13 -15.12
C VAL A 24 -15.62 -12.31 -15.88
N GLN A 25 -16.84 -12.26 -15.36
CA GLN A 25 -17.94 -11.52 -16.00
C GLN A 25 -18.74 -10.70 -15.01
N ALA A 26 -19.34 -9.61 -15.49
CA ALA A 26 -20.30 -8.83 -14.72
C ALA A 26 -21.69 -9.45 -14.88
N VAL A 27 -22.32 -9.83 -13.77
CA VAL A 27 -23.70 -10.35 -13.72
C VAL A 27 -24.70 -9.29 -13.21
N GLY A 28 -24.19 -8.11 -12.86
CA GLY A 28 -24.97 -6.93 -12.48
C GLY A 28 -24.07 -5.71 -12.36
N SER A 29 -24.62 -4.56 -11.93
CA SER A 29 -23.82 -3.33 -11.80
C SER A 29 -22.78 -3.39 -10.67
N HIS A 30 -23.04 -4.20 -9.63
CA HIS A 30 -22.20 -4.37 -8.45
C HIS A 30 -21.93 -5.85 -8.14
N GLN A 31 -22.06 -6.73 -9.14
CA GLN A 31 -21.84 -8.15 -8.98
C GLN A 31 -21.00 -8.69 -10.13
N VAL A 32 -19.95 -9.43 -9.77
CA VAL A 32 -19.10 -10.18 -10.71
C VAL A 32 -19.17 -11.65 -10.36
N GLU A 33 -18.98 -12.48 -11.39
CA GLU A 33 -18.84 -13.92 -11.27
C GLU A 33 -17.47 -14.32 -11.79
N PHE A 34 -16.76 -15.13 -11.01
CA PHE A 34 -15.55 -15.83 -11.41
C PHE A 34 -15.92 -17.29 -11.65
N ARG A 35 -15.89 -17.73 -12.90
CA ARG A 35 -16.09 -19.13 -13.29
C ARG A 35 -14.73 -19.75 -13.53
N LEU A 36 -14.28 -20.59 -12.61
CA LEU A 36 -12.97 -21.22 -12.68
C LEU A 36 -12.98 -22.45 -13.60
N ASP A 37 -11.86 -22.68 -14.28
CA ASP A 37 -11.64 -23.89 -15.08
C ASP A 37 -11.43 -25.12 -14.19
N GLU A 38 -10.73 -24.94 -13.06
CA GLU A 38 -10.46 -25.97 -12.05
C GLU A 38 -10.79 -25.46 -10.64
N PRO A 39 -11.15 -26.34 -9.67
CA PRO A 39 -11.39 -25.93 -8.30
C PRO A 39 -10.15 -25.29 -7.64
N ASP A 40 -10.27 -24.04 -7.18
CA ASP A 40 -9.22 -23.31 -6.44
C ASP A 40 -9.76 -22.74 -5.12
N ALA A 41 -9.50 -23.43 -4.01
CA ALA A 41 -9.84 -22.95 -2.66
C ALA A 41 -8.99 -21.74 -2.23
N GLY A 42 -7.85 -21.49 -2.90
CA GLY A 42 -6.94 -20.38 -2.62
C GLY A 42 -7.32 -19.07 -3.30
N LEU A 43 -8.31 -19.05 -4.20
CA LEU A 43 -8.70 -17.87 -4.96
C LEU A 43 -8.92 -16.62 -4.08
N PRO A 44 -9.66 -16.66 -2.95
CA PRO A 44 -9.86 -15.46 -2.13
C PRO A 44 -8.54 -14.87 -1.61
N MET A 45 -7.57 -15.72 -1.29
CA MET A 45 -6.25 -15.27 -0.82
C MET A 45 -5.43 -14.66 -1.95
N ARG A 46 -5.51 -15.21 -3.17
CA ARG A 46 -4.87 -14.65 -4.36
C ARG A 46 -5.44 -13.28 -4.73
N LEU A 47 -6.76 -13.16 -4.77
CA LEU A 47 -7.45 -11.89 -5.07
C LEU A 47 -7.17 -10.78 -4.03
N SER A 48 -6.67 -11.13 -2.85
CA SER A 48 -6.24 -10.17 -1.83
C SER A 48 -4.82 -9.64 -2.02
N GLN A 49 -4.05 -10.20 -2.96
CA GLN A 49 -2.69 -9.75 -3.21
C GLN A 49 -2.66 -8.39 -3.94
N PRO A 50 -1.62 -7.56 -3.75
CA PRO A 50 -1.56 -6.21 -4.32
C PRO A 50 -1.64 -6.15 -5.85
N GLU A 51 -1.28 -7.23 -6.54
CA GLU A 51 -1.30 -7.31 -7.98
C GLU A 51 -2.74 -7.37 -8.55
N PHE A 52 -3.75 -7.69 -7.72
CA PHE A 52 -5.18 -7.71 -8.06
C PHE A 52 -5.91 -6.41 -7.67
N TYR A 53 -5.21 -5.27 -7.69
CA TYR A 53 -5.85 -3.97 -7.50
C TYR A 53 -6.87 -3.68 -8.60
N ILE A 54 -7.91 -2.90 -8.28
CA ILE A 54 -8.92 -2.49 -9.26
C ILE A 54 -8.67 -1.05 -9.70
N SER A 55 -8.61 -0.87 -11.01
CA SER A 55 -8.45 0.40 -11.72
C SER A 55 -9.71 0.70 -12.54
N PRO A 56 -9.99 1.98 -12.81
CA PRO A 56 -11.11 2.35 -13.65
C PRO A 56 -10.92 1.84 -15.08
N ALA A 57 -11.93 1.21 -15.67
CA ALA A 57 -11.85 0.66 -17.02
C ALA A 57 -11.50 1.73 -18.08
N HIS A 58 -11.90 2.99 -17.86
CA HIS A 58 -11.65 4.10 -18.79
C HIS A 58 -10.26 4.71 -18.66
N ALA A 59 -9.47 4.37 -17.63
CA ALA A 59 -8.19 5.00 -17.37
C ALA A 59 -7.17 4.03 -16.74
N MET A 60 -7.05 2.83 -17.31
CA MET A 60 -6.08 1.82 -16.87
C MET A 60 -4.65 2.40 -16.84
N GLY A 61 -3.91 2.15 -15.75
CA GLY A 61 -2.53 2.61 -15.59
C GLY A 61 -2.35 4.11 -15.32
N SER A 62 -3.43 4.88 -15.17
CA SER A 62 -3.37 6.33 -14.90
C SER A 62 -3.06 6.70 -13.44
N GLY A 63 -2.92 5.71 -12.55
CA GLY A 63 -2.77 5.94 -11.11
C GLY A 63 -4.07 6.34 -10.38
N ILE A 64 -5.21 6.31 -11.08
CA ILE A 64 -6.53 6.50 -10.48
C ILE A 64 -6.96 5.20 -9.79
N GLY A 65 -7.32 5.28 -8.51
CA GLY A 65 -7.76 4.14 -7.72
C GLY A 65 -8.98 4.42 -6.85
N THR A 66 -9.22 3.52 -5.91
CA THR A 66 -10.31 3.60 -4.93
C THR A 66 -9.81 3.79 -3.50
N GLY A 67 -8.49 3.81 -3.27
CA GLY A 67 -7.90 3.86 -1.93
C GLY A 67 -8.05 5.19 -1.20
N LEU A 68 -7.59 5.22 0.06
CA LEU A 68 -7.61 6.40 0.94
C LEU A 68 -6.72 7.56 0.47
N TYR A 69 -5.75 7.29 -0.40
CA TYR A 69 -4.82 8.29 -0.92
C TYR A 69 -4.87 8.28 -2.44
N ARG A 70 -4.95 9.48 -3.05
CA ARG A 70 -4.88 9.68 -4.50
C ARG A 70 -3.51 10.21 -4.89
N VAL A 71 -3.03 9.82 -6.07
CA VAL A 71 -1.73 10.26 -6.59
C VAL A 71 -1.77 11.76 -6.92
N LYS A 72 -0.84 12.54 -6.36
CA LYS A 72 -0.57 13.94 -6.74
C LYS A 72 0.51 14.02 -7.82
N SER A 73 1.60 13.27 -7.63
CA SER A 73 2.69 13.18 -8.59
C SER A 73 3.39 11.85 -8.50
N PHE A 74 3.79 11.31 -9.64
CA PHE A 74 4.56 10.07 -9.72
C PHE A 74 5.71 10.25 -10.72
N THR A 75 6.91 9.98 -10.26
CA THR A 75 8.12 9.93 -11.08
C THR A 75 8.70 8.51 -10.96
N PRO A 76 8.57 7.67 -12.00
CA PRO A 76 8.98 6.27 -11.95
C PRO A 76 10.41 6.10 -11.43
N GLY A 77 10.58 5.18 -10.47
CA GLY A 77 11.87 4.87 -9.85
C GLY A 77 12.44 5.96 -8.94
N GLN A 78 11.73 7.08 -8.73
CA GLN A 78 12.20 8.21 -7.94
C GLN A 78 11.25 8.54 -6.78
N ARG A 79 9.99 8.84 -7.08
CA ARG A 79 9.07 9.42 -6.08
C ARG A 79 7.61 9.13 -6.39
N LEU A 80 6.83 8.85 -5.36
CA LEU A 80 5.38 8.88 -5.35
C LEU A 80 4.93 9.85 -4.26
N LEU A 81 4.13 10.85 -4.61
CA LEU A 81 3.44 11.71 -3.66
C LEU A 81 1.95 11.50 -3.78
N THR A 82 1.29 11.28 -2.66
CA THR A 82 -0.16 11.08 -2.58
C THR A 82 -0.79 11.99 -1.55
N GLU A 83 -2.08 12.26 -1.69
CA GLU A 83 -2.86 13.03 -0.73
C GLU A 83 -4.13 12.29 -0.31
N ARG A 84 -4.55 12.52 0.93
CA ARG A 84 -5.72 11.88 1.51
C ARG A 84 -7.02 12.28 0.80
N VAL A 85 -7.89 11.29 0.61
CA VAL A 85 -9.24 11.44 0.06
C VAL A 85 -10.23 11.51 1.22
N ARG A 86 -10.56 12.74 1.65
CA ARG A 86 -11.47 12.99 2.78
C ARG A 86 -12.91 12.51 2.56
N THR A 87 -13.30 12.22 1.32
CA THR A 87 -14.62 11.67 0.96
C THR A 87 -14.64 10.14 0.89
N HIS A 88 -13.53 9.48 1.21
CA HIS A 88 -13.44 8.02 1.17
C HIS A 88 -14.31 7.37 2.26
N TYR A 89 -14.90 6.20 1.99
CA TYR A 89 -15.82 5.53 2.93
C TYR A 89 -15.18 5.08 4.25
N LYS A 90 -13.85 4.99 4.30
CA LYS A 90 -13.06 4.70 5.53
C LYS A 90 -12.52 5.96 6.22
N ASP A 91 -12.78 7.14 5.69
CA ASP A 91 -12.28 8.37 6.30
C ASP A 91 -12.73 8.50 7.76
N GLY A 92 -11.84 8.94 8.64
CA GLY A 92 -12.07 8.99 10.09
C GLY A 92 -11.92 7.65 10.82
N SER A 93 -11.63 6.55 10.10
CA SER A 93 -11.34 5.24 10.70
C SER A 93 -10.02 4.61 10.23
N ALA A 94 -9.44 5.15 9.15
CA ALA A 94 -8.17 4.73 8.56
C ALA A 94 -7.60 5.86 7.70
N GLY A 95 -6.30 5.78 7.39
CA GLY A 95 -5.59 6.73 6.55
C GLY A 95 -5.44 8.09 7.22
N TRP A 96 -4.47 8.22 8.13
CA TRP A 96 -4.42 9.35 9.05
C TRP A 96 -3.56 10.53 8.57
N PHE A 97 -2.69 10.31 7.58
CA PHE A 97 -1.78 11.32 7.06
C PHE A 97 -2.50 12.24 6.08
N ASP A 98 -2.14 13.53 6.02
CA ASP A 98 -2.64 14.43 4.97
C ASP A 98 -1.99 14.07 3.61
N GLU A 99 -0.70 13.75 3.62
CA GLU A 99 0.07 13.29 2.47
C GLU A 99 0.93 12.09 2.84
N VAL A 100 1.18 11.21 1.86
CA VAL A 100 2.14 10.11 1.98
C VAL A 100 3.08 10.18 0.79
N GLU A 101 4.37 10.24 1.10
CA GLU A 101 5.45 10.25 0.14
C GLU A 101 6.27 8.96 0.23
N LEU A 102 6.49 8.31 -0.92
CA LEU A 102 7.46 7.23 -1.06
C LEU A 102 8.58 7.71 -1.98
N THR A 103 9.80 7.75 -1.44
CA THR A 103 11.00 8.12 -2.18
C THR A 103 11.92 6.93 -2.34
N SER A 104 12.43 6.75 -3.55
CA SER A 104 13.32 5.66 -3.92
C SER A 104 14.76 5.99 -3.53
N ILE A 105 15.27 5.25 -2.55
CA ILE A 105 16.68 5.30 -2.14
C ILE A 105 17.23 3.87 -2.25
N SER A 106 17.97 3.60 -3.33
CA SER A 106 18.41 2.24 -3.65
C SER A 106 19.41 1.66 -2.64
N SER A 107 20.20 2.51 -1.98
CA SER A 107 21.20 2.10 -1.00
C SER A 107 20.60 1.99 0.40
N GLU A 108 20.61 0.78 0.97
CA GLU A 108 20.09 0.51 2.32
C GLU A 108 20.81 1.33 3.42
N PRO A 109 22.16 1.46 3.43
CA PRO A 109 22.84 2.37 4.35
C PRO A 109 22.36 3.83 4.24
N VAL A 110 22.10 4.31 3.02
CA VAL A 110 21.61 5.68 2.79
C VAL A 110 20.17 5.85 3.29
N ARG A 111 19.33 4.80 3.22
CA ARG A 111 18.02 4.81 3.88
C ARG A 111 18.14 4.97 5.39
N GLY A 112 19.06 4.23 6.02
CA GLY A 112 19.33 4.36 7.46
C GLY A 112 19.82 5.77 7.84
N GLN A 113 20.71 6.36 7.04
CA GLN A 113 21.15 7.74 7.23
C GLN A 113 20.00 8.75 7.08
N ALA A 114 19.17 8.61 6.04
CA ALA A 114 18.03 9.49 5.82
C ALA A 114 17.03 9.46 6.99
N LEU A 115 16.78 8.27 7.56
CA LEU A 115 15.95 8.13 8.76
C LEU A 115 16.61 8.80 9.98
N GLY A 116 17.92 8.57 10.19
CA GLY A 116 18.66 9.19 11.30
C GLY A 116 18.83 10.71 11.19
N GLU A 117 18.72 11.26 9.99
CA GLU A 117 18.68 12.71 9.71
C GLU A 117 17.24 13.26 9.68
N TYR A 118 16.23 12.44 10.02
CA TYR A 118 14.81 12.80 10.02
C TYR A 118 14.28 13.28 8.67
N LEU A 119 14.89 12.83 7.57
CA LEU A 119 14.43 13.13 6.20
C LEU A 119 13.27 12.22 5.77
N VAL A 120 13.09 11.09 6.46
CA VAL A 120 12.01 10.11 6.24
C VAL A 120 11.55 9.56 7.59
N ASP A 121 10.29 9.16 7.70
CA ASP A 121 9.72 8.66 8.96
C ASP A 121 9.84 7.13 9.11
N ALA A 122 10.02 6.40 8.01
CA ALA A 122 10.11 4.95 8.00
C ALA A 122 10.90 4.45 6.80
N VAL A 123 11.66 3.37 6.99
CA VAL A 123 12.43 2.71 5.91
C VAL A 123 12.39 1.20 6.06
N ASP A 124 12.43 0.48 4.95
CA ASP A 124 12.84 -0.92 4.96
C ASP A 124 14.36 -1.00 5.11
N LEU A 125 14.82 -1.76 6.10
CA LEU A 125 16.24 -2.05 6.31
C LEU A 125 16.42 -3.38 7.05
N ARG A 126 17.59 -3.98 6.89
CA ARG A 126 18.03 -5.18 7.61
C ARG A 126 19.27 -4.88 8.45
N ASP A 127 20.13 -3.99 7.97
CA ASP A 127 21.25 -3.46 8.74
C ASP A 127 20.86 -2.15 9.44
N ALA A 128 20.71 -2.22 10.77
CA ALA A 128 20.33 -1.11 11.61
C ALA A 128 21.53 -0.31 12.15
N ALA A 129 22.77 -0.57 11.73
CA ALA A 129 23.97 0.06 12.31
C ALA A 129 23.89 1.60 12.38
N HIS A 130 23.26 2.24 11.38
CA HIS A 130 23.09 3.69 11.33
C HIS A 130 22.04 4.26 12.29
N VAL A 131 21.10 3.45 12.76
CA VAL A 131 19.94 3.90 13.56
C VAL A 131 19.82 3.20 14.92
N ALA A 132 20.59 2.14 15.18
CA ALA A 132 20.46 1.31 16.37
C ALA A 132 20.76 2.05 17.69
N SER A 133 21.49 3.17 17.63
CA SER A 133 21.77 4.01 18.81
C SER A 133 20.79 5.16 19.01
N LEU A 134 19.87 5.36 18.07
CA LEU A 134 18.89 6.46 18.11
C LEU A 134 17.70 6.05 19.01
N PRO A 135 17.44 6.77 20.11
CA PRO A 135 16.43 6.38 21.09
C PRO A 135 14.98 6.54 20.60
N ASP A 136 14.80 7.32 19.55
CA ASP A 136 13.54 7.70 18.92
C ASP A 136 13.25 6.92 17.62
N ILE A 137 14.04 5.87 17.32
CA ILE A 137 13.81 4.97 16.20
C ILE A 137 13.47 3.56 16.71
N ALA A 138 12.30 3.05 16.30
CA ALA A 138 11.86 1.70 16.56
C ALA A 138 12.33 0.74 15.45
N LEU A 139 13.02 -0.34 15.85
CA LEU A 139 13.39 -1.44 14.97
C LEU A 139 12.31 -2.53 15.03
N LEU A 140 11.70 -2.84 13.87
CA LEU A 140 10.58 -3.77 13.78
C LEU A 140 10.94 -4.99 12.90
N PRO A 141 10.46 -6.20 13.24
CA PRO A 141 9.65 -6.51 14.42
C PRO A 141 10.46 -6.51 15.72
N ASP A 142 11.78 -6.70 15.64
CA ASP A 142 12.68 -6.62 16.78
C ASP A 142 14.09 -6.18 16.34
N ALA A 143 14.89 -5.71 17.31
CA ALA A 143 16.21 -5.14 17.05
C ALA A 143 17.27 -6.15 16.56
N ARG A 144 17.07 -7.47 16.71
CA ARG A 144 18.06 -8.48 16.28
C ARG A 144 17.97 -8.75 14.79
N HIS A 145 16.76 -8.77 14.26
CA HIS A 145 16.47 -9.05 12.85
C HIS A 145 15.42 -8.09 12.31
N PRO A 146 15.73 -6.78 12.24
CA PRO A 146 14.78 -5.81 11.72
C PRO A 146 14.53 -6.05 10.23
N THR A 147 13.31 -5.76 9.81
CA THR A 147 12.93 -5.64 8.39
C THR A 147 12.57 -4.21 8.04
N GLN A 148 12.41 -3.36 9.04
CA GLN A 148 12.13 -1.94 8.91
C GLN A 148 12.55 -1.18 10.18
N ALA A 149 12.77 0.11 10.01
CA ALA A 149 12.97 1.06 11.09
C ALA A 149 12.00 2.22 10.93
N VAL A 150 11.40 2.69 12.03
CA VAL A 150 10.31 3.67 12.04
C VAL A 150 10.56 4.69 13.15
N SER A 151 10.34 5.97 12.85
CA SER A 151 10.35 7.05 13.85
C SER A 151 9.31 6.76 14.93
N SER A 152 9.65 7.04 16.18
CA SER A 152 8.72 6.96 17.32
C SER A 152 7.57 7.97 17.24
N ASP A 153 7.68 8.99 16.38
CA ASP A 153 6.57 9.88 16.04
C ASP A 153 5.49 9.17 15.23
N VAL A 154 5.79 8.02 14.61
CA VAL A 154 4.83 7.22 13.86
C VAL A 154 4.40 6.01 14.69
N SER A 155 3.14 6.04 15.11
CA SER A 155 2.49 4.95 15.82
C SER A 155 1.96 3.88 14.87
N THR A 156 2.03 2.62 15.32
CA THR A 156 1.51 1.45 14.61
C THR A 156 0.39 0.77 15.40
N PRO A 157 -0.51 0.03 14.74
CA PRO A 157 -1.43 -0.87 15.44
C PRO A 157 -0.67 -1.88 16.31
N ALA A 158 -1.35 -2.43 17.33
CA ALA A 158 -0.78 -3.45 18.21
C ALA A 158 -0.28 -4.71 17.47
N GLN A 159 -0.85 -4.97 16.29
CA GLN A 159 -0.43 -6.06 15.41
C GLN A 159 -0.19 -5.51 14.00
N ILE A 160 1.00 -5.77 13.49
CA ILE A 160 1.40 -5.47 12.10
C ILE A 160 1.78 -6.79 11.40
N SER A 161 1.59 -6.82 10.09
CA SER A 161 2.05 -7.94 9.27
C SER A 161 3.58 -7.94 9.16
N HIS A 162 4.15 -9.14 9.06
CA HIS A 162 5.57 -9.36 8.77
C HIS A 162 5.82 -9.96 7.38
N LEU A 163 4.78 -10.06 6.53
CA LEU A 163 4.90 -10.67 5.20
C LEU A 163 5.70 -9.80 4.21
N ARG A 164 5.48 -8.49 4.24
CA ARG A 164 6.26 -7.49 3.49
C ARG A 164 6.49 -6.28 4.42
N PRO A 165 7.52 -5.45 4.19
CA PRO A 165 7.73 -4.24 4.96
C PRO A 165 6.51 -3.32 4.98
N LEU A 166 6.50 -2.39 5.94
CA LEU A 166 5.49 -1.34 6.11
C LEU A 166 4.08 -1.92 6.27
N ASP A 167 3.94 -2.92 7.14
CA ASP A 167 2.68 -3.60 7.46
C ASP A 167 2.02 -4.20 6.20
N ASN A 168 2.79 -4.96 5.43
CA ASN A 168 2.37 -5.47 4.13
C ASN A 168 1.90 -4.36 3.17
N LEU A 169 2.65 -3.25 3.14
CA LEU A 169 2.33 -2.02 2.41
C LEU A 169 1.03 -1.32 2.85
N ARG A 170 0.54 -1.62 4.06
CA ARG A 170 -0.67 -0.99 4.64
C ARG A 170 -0.37 0.09 5.66
N ALA A 171 0.90 0.45 5.88
CA ALA A 171 1.30 1.53 6.77
C ALA A 171 0.49 2.82 6.54
N ALA A 172 0.35 3.26 5.29
CA ALA A 172 -0.44 4.45 4.96
C ALA A 172 -1.92 4.35 5.41
N GLU A 173 -2.52 3.16 5.37
CA GLU A 173 -3.89 2.93 5.83
C GLU A 173 -3.99 2.86 7.36
N ARG A 174 -2.97 2.31 8.04
CA ARG A 174 -3.08 1.82 9.41
C ARG A 174 -2.26 2.57 10.45
N TRP A 175 -1.23 3.32 10.05
CA TRP A 175 -0.32 4.05 10.95
C TRP A 175 -0.74 5.51 11.05
N TRP A 176 -0.30 6.19 12.11
CA TRP A 176 -0.64 7.59 12.40
C TRP A 176 0.51 8.30 13.13
N PHE A 177 0.53 9.64 13.09
CA PHE A 177 1.44 10.40 13.95
C PHE A 177 0.96 10.41 15.41
N ALA A 178 1.88 10.16 16.34
CA ALA A 178 1.65 10.02 17.79
C ALA A 178 1.25 11.35 18.47
#